data_AF-A0A951JEM1-F1
#
_entry.id   AF-A0A951JEM1-F1
#
_cell.length_a   1.000
_cell.length_b   1.000
_cell.length_c   1.000
_cell.angle_alpha   90.00
_cell.angle_beta   90.00
_cell.angle_gamma   90.00
#
_symmetry.space_group_name_H-M   'P 1'
#
loop_
_entity.id
_entity.type
_entity.pdbx_description
1 polymer ?
#
loop_
_entity_poly.entity_id
_entity_poly.type
_entity_poly.pdbx_seq_one_letter_code
_entity_poly.pdbx_strand_id
1 'polypeptide(L)' 'MDPVERAILLIGCYELKDRLDVPYRVVINEGVELAKRFGAEDGHRYVNAILDRTAAELRKVEVASRRS' A
#
# COMPACT_ATOMS: atom_id res chain seq x y z
N MET A 1 2.70 11.13 11.72
CA MET A 1 3.19 10.43 10.52
C MET A 1 4.69 10.51 10.55
N ASP A 2 5.31 9.38 10.81
CA ASP A 2 6.77 9.25 10.82
C ASP A 2 7.33 9.44 9.40
N PRO A 3 8.56 9.98 9.22
CA PRO A 3 9.16 10.14 7.89
C PRO A 3 9.23 8.84 7.09
N VAL A 4 9.41 7.69 7.75
CA VAL A 4 9.45 6.37 7.11
C VAL A 4 8.08 5.99 6.58
N GLU A 5 7.03 6.12 7.39
CA GLU A 5 5.65 5.86 6.97
C GLU A 5 5.28 6.74 5.76
N ARG A 6 5.70 8.00 5.77
CA ARG A 6 5.49 8.91 4.64
C ARG A 6 6.19 8.47 3.38
N ALA A 7 7.45 8.05 3.46
CA ALA A 7 8.18 7.55 2.31
C ALA A 7 7.52 6.30 1.72
N ILE A 8 7.14 5.35 2.58
CA ILE A 8 6.46 4.11 2.16
C ILE A 8 5.13 4.42 1.46
N LEU A 9 4.32 5.32 2.04
CA LEU A 9 3.04 5.68 1.46
C LEU A 9 3.18 6.42 0.13
N LEU A 10 4.21 7.25 -0.05
CA LEU A 10 4.47 7.90 -1.34
C LEU A 10 4.82 6.89 -2.42
N ILE A 11 5.70 5.93 -2.11
CA ILE A 11 6.10 4.87 -3.04
C ILE A 11 4.90 3.99 -3.38
N GLY A 12 4.17 3.50 -2.35
CA GLY A 12 2.99 2.65 -2.55
C GLY A 12 1.89 3.35 -3.35
N CYS A 13 1.62 4.63 -3.10
CA CYS A 13 0.68 5.42 -3.90
C CYS A 13 1.09 5.54 -5.37
N TYR A 14 2.39 5.77 -5.64
CA TYR A 14 2.90 5.83 -7.00
C TYR A 14 2.76 4.49 -7.73
N GLU A 15 3.15 3.38 -7.09
CA GLU A 15 3.02 2.05 -7.69
C GLU A 15 1.55 1.68 -7.95
N LEU A 16 0.67 1.94 -6.99
CA LEU A 16 -0.77 1.73 -7.17
C LEU A 16 -1.35 2.58 -8.31
N LYS A 17 -0.82 3.78 -8.56
CA LYS A 17 -1.32 4.66 -9.62
C LYS A 17 -0.77 4.31 -11.00
N ASP A 18 0.55 4.15 -11.11
CA ASP A 18 1.26 4.19 -12.39
C ASP A 18 1.85 2.83 -12.80
N ARG A 19 1.98 1.86 -11.88
CA ARG A 19 2.58 0.53 -12.13
C ARG A 19 1.55 -0.58 -12.24
N LEU A 20 0.73 -0.55 -13.29
CA LEU A 20 -0.33 -1.56 -13.53
C LEU A 20 0.19 -2.99 -13.73
N ASP A 21 1.47 -3.13 -14.05
CA ASP A 21 2.20 -4.40 -14.14
C ASP A 21 2.42 -5.09 -12.79
N VAL A 22 2.33 -4.35 -11.68
CA VAL A 22 2.45 -4.88 -10.32
C VAL A 22 1.06 -5.06 -9.72
N PRO A 23 0.71 -6.28 -9.22
CA PRO A 23 -0.57 -6.51 -8.55
C PRO A 23 -0.70 -5.68 -7.27
N TYR A 24 -1.86 -5.10 -7.00
CA TYR A 24 -2.05 -4.16 -5.88
C TYR A 24 -1.69 -4.78 -4.51
N ARG A 25 -1.93 -6.08 -4.32
CA ARG A 25 -1.59 -6.75 -3.05
C ARG A 25 -0.10 -6.91 -2.82
N VAL A 26 0.69 -7.01 -3.89
CA VAL A 26 2.15 -7.03 -3.78
C VAL A 26 2.61 -5.67 -3.25
N VAL A 27 2.13 -4.58 -3.84
CA VAL A 27 2.42 -3.20 -3.40
C VAL A 27 2.07 -3.00 -1.91
N ILE A 28 0.87 -3.43 -1.49
CA ILE A 28 0.44 -3.32 -0.08
C ILE A 28 1.34 -4.18 0.82
N ASN A 29 1.58 -5.44 0.46
CA ASN A 29 2.38 -6.34 1.28
C ASN A 29 3.81 -5.83 1.49
N GLU A 30 4.48 -5.42 0.41
CA GLU A 30 5.83 -4.84 0.50
C GLU A 30 5.85 -3.56 1.33
N GLY A 31 4.85 -2.68 1.17
CA GLY A 31 4.73 -1.47 2.00
C GLY A 31 4.57 -1.80 3.49
N VAL A 32 3.76 -2.81 3.84
CA VAL A 32 3.57 -3.26 5.22
C VAL A 32 4.83 -3.89 5.80
N GLU A 33 5.54 -4.72 5.04
CA GLU A 33 6.81 -5.32 5.48
C GLU A 33 7.91 -4.26 5.67
N LEU A 34 7.99 -3.26 4.80
CA LEU A 34 8.88 -2.10 5.00
C LEU A 34 8.53 -1.33 6.27
N ALA A 35 7.23 -1.14 6.55
CA ALA A 35 6.78 -0.44 7.74
C ALA A 35 7.08 -1.22 9.03
N LYS A 36 6.98 -2.55 9.01
CA LYS A 36 7.41 -3.40 10.14
C LYS A 36 8.91 -3.34 10.37
N ARG A 37 9.70 -3.22 9.30
CA ARG A 37 11.17 -3.26 9.37
C ARG A 37 11.80 -1.93 9.76
N PHE A 38 11.21 -0.82 9.32
CA PHE A 38 11.83 0.51 9.43
C PHE A 38 10.96 1.53 10.16
N GLY A 39 9.66 1.28 10.32
CA GLY A 39 8.73 2.19 10.99
C GLY A 39 8.71 2.03 12.50
N ALA A 40 7.92 2.90 13.15
CA ALA A 40 7.64 2.80 14.57
C ALA A 40 6.81 1.55 14.90
N GLU A 41 6.80 1.17 16.18
CA GLU A 41 5.91 0.13 16.69
C GLU A 41 4.47 0.47 16.28
N ASP A 42 3.77 -0.51 15.69
CA ASP A 42 2.42 -0.38 15.11
C ASP A 42 2.22 0.47 13.83
N GLY A 43 3.25 1.14 13.30
CA GLY A 43 3.13 1.95 12.07
C GLY A 43 2.65 1.17 10.84
N HIS A 44 2.95 -0.13 10.79
CA HIS A 44 2.51 -1.03 9.72
C HIS A 44 0.98 -1.15 9.60
N ARG A 45 0.23 -1.03 10.72
CA ARG A 45 -1.24 -1.05 10.68
C ARG A 45 -1.80 0.17 9.97
N TYR A 46 -1.19 1.33 10.20
CA TYR A 46 -1.54 2.58 9.53
C TYR A 46 -1.23 2.51 8.03
N VAL A 47 -0.03 2.06 7.67
CA VAL A 47 0.37 1.88 6.26
C VAL A 47 -0.58 0.93 5.53
N ASN A 48 -0.91 -0.22 6.13
CA ASN A 48 -1.85 -1.16 5.53
C ASN A 48 -3.21 -0.51 5.25
N ALA A 49 -3.79 0.16 6.25
CA ALA A 49 -5.12 0.77 6.14
C ALA A 49 -5.19 1.86 5.06
N ILE A 50 -4.13 2.68 4.92
CA ILE A 50 -4.08 3.72 3.90
C ILE A 50 -3.90 3.10 2.51
N LEU A 51 -2.95 2.18 2.32
CA LEU A 51 -2.75 1.57 1.00
C LEU A 51 -3.94 0.72 0.55
N ASP A 52 -4.64 0.03 1.46
CA ASP A 52 -5.89 -0.67 1.16
C ASP A 52 -6.95 0.30 0.60
N ARG A 53 -7.13 1.46 1.25
CA ARG A 53 -8.08 2.48 0.78
C ARG A 53 -7.66 3.06 -0.57
N THR A 54 -6.37 3.37 -0.74
CA THR A 54 -5.83 3.88 -1.99
C THR A 54 -5.99 2.87 -3.13
N ALA A 55 -5.75 1.58 -2.88
CA ALA A 55 -5.96 0.53 -3.87
C ALA A 55 -7.45 0.38 -4.23
N ALA A 56 -8.37 0.49 -3.27
CA ALA A 56 -9.80 0.48 -3.55
C ALA A 56 -10.24 1.66 -4.44
N GLU A 57 -9.54 2.78 -4.40
CA GLU A 57 -9.82 3.96 -5.25
C GLU A 57 -9.14 3.87 -6.62
N LEU A 58 -7.86 3.50 -6.68
CA LEU A 58 -7.04 3.51 -7.90
C LEU A 58 -7.11 2.21 -8.71
N ARG A 59 -7.37 1.06 -8.07
CA ARG A 59 -7.35 -0.28 -8.67
C ARG A 59 -8.71 -0.97 -8.60
N LYS A 60 -9.81 -0.21 -8.72
CA LYS A 60 -11.21 -0.71 -8.61
C LYS A 60 -11.47 -2.01 -9.36
N VAL A 61 -11.05 -2.10 -10.63
CA VAL A 61 -11.26 -3.28 -11.48
C VAL A 61 -10.53 -4.49 -10.91
N GLU A 62 -9.27 -4.33 -10.54
CA GLU A 62 -8.43 -5.39 -9.97
C GLU A 62 -8.97 -5.86 -8.61
N VAL A 63 -9.41 -4.93 -7.76
CA VAL A 63 -10.01 -5.23 -6.45
C VAL A 63 -11.35 -5.95 -6.61
N ALA A 64 -12.20 -5.54 -7.57
CA ALA A 64 -13.50 -6.14 -7.81
C ALA A 64 -13.39 -7.57 -8.40
N SER A 65 -12.45 -7.79 -9.32
CA SER A 65 -12.21 -9.10 -9.97
C SER A 65 -11.86 -10.23 -9.00
N ARG A 66 -11.48 -9.87 -7.76
CA ARG A 66 -11.06 -10.82 -6.73
C ARG A 66 -12.15 -11.15 -5.71
N ARG A 67 -13.26 -10.40 -5.73
CA ARG A 67 -14.43 -10.64 -4.86
C ARG A 67 -15.45 -11.60 -5.49
N SER A 68 -15.23 -12.00 -6.75
CA SER A 68 -16.03 -12.97 -7.52
C SER A 68 -15.43 -14.35 -7.48
#